data_AF-A0A8H7QFM4-F1
#
_entry.id   AF-A0A8H7QFM4-F1
#
_cell.length_a   1.000
_cell.length_b   1.000
_cell.length_c   1.000
_cell.angle_alpha   90.00
_cell.angle_beta   90.00
_cell.angle_gamma   90.00
#
_symmetry.space_group_name_H-M   'P 1'
#
loop_
_entity.id
_entity.type
_entity.pdbx_description
1 polymer ?
#
loop_
_entity_poly.entity_id
_entity_poly.type
_entity_poly.pdbx_seq_one_letter_code
_entity_poly.pdbx_strand_id
1 'polypeptide(L)'
;MRFNLVLFYGVIDNNNCCEPTAYCNSLRQDLGQQIQDNMMQRLGVEQRASKRAKVYDQSANLLRKEYRKRLLQLYRQHSATEVAKAFPYRKLRDGTADLVMRGWSRGIPIKHASEQSTSCMKTVLRAVNENKISFVLPEEAMEEPSNLVAEH
;
A
#
# COMPACT_ATOMS: atom_id res chain seq x y z
N MET A 1 12.17 21.63 -23.31
CA MET A 1 13.56 21.14 -23.44
C MET A 1 14.04 21.51 -24.82
N ARG A 2 15.07 22.37 -24.91
CA ARG A 2 15.59 22.90 -26.18
C ARG A 2 16.65 21.94 -26.71
N PHE A 3 16.42 21.33 -27.87
CA PHE A 3 17.44 20.57 -28.59
C PHE A 3 18.35 21.56 -29.32
N ASN A 4 19.57 21.75 -28.83
CA ASN A 4 20.61 22.47 -29.57
C ASN A 4 21.12 21.53 -30.67
N LEU A 5 20.64 21.75 -31.90
CA LEU A 5 21.18 21.13 -33.10
C LEU A 5 22.44 21.90 -33.49
N VAL A 6 23.61 21.41 -33.08
CA VAL A 6 24.89 21.95 -33.54
C VAL A 6 25.13 21.41 -34.95
N LEU A 7 24.91 22.26 -35.96
CA LEU A 7 25.27 21.99 -37.34
C LEU A 7 26.77 22.25 -37.50
N PHE A 8 27.56 21.19 -37.60
CA PHE A 8 28.95 21.28 -38.03
C PHE A 8 28.99 21.44 -39.56
N TYR A 9 29.44 22.61 -40.02
CA TYR A 9 29.81 22.82 -41.42
C TYR A 9 31.16 22.12 -41.68
N GLY A 10 31.12 21.01 -42.43
CA GLY A 10 32.31 20.41 -43.03
C GLY A 10 32.54 21.00 -44.41
N VAL A 11 33.72 21.60 -44.61
CA VAL A 11 34.26 21.95 -45.94
C VAL A 11 34.62 20.64 -46.65
N ILE A 12 34.10 20.43 -47.86
CA ILE A 12 34.45 19.30 -48.71
C ILE A 12 35.46 19.79 -49.75
N ASP A 13 36.74 19.49 -49.53
CA ASP A 13 37.77 19.59 -50.56
C ASP A 13 37.80 18.31 -51.40
N ASN A 14 37.50 18.45 -52.69
CA ASN A 14 37.72 17.44 -53.72
C ASN A 14 39.22 17.32 -53.98
N ASN A 15 39.91 16.39 -53.32
CA ASN A 15 41.08 15.64 -53.80
C ASN A 15 41.84 15.01 -52.63
N ASN A 16 41.24 14.01 -51.98
CA ASN A 16 41.94 12.88 -51.36
C ASN A 16 40.87 11.94 -50.80
N CYS A 17 40.80 10.72 -51.33
CA CYS A 17 40.07 9.64 -50.67
C CYS A 17 40.83 9.23 -49.40
N CYS A 18 40.81 10.06 -48.35
CA CYS A 18 41.19 9.65 -47.02
C CYS A 18 39.93 9.18 -46.30
N GLU A 19 39.91 7.89 -45.99
CA GLU A 19 38.78 7.18 -45.39
C GLU A 19 38.10 7.95 -44.24
N PRO A 20 36.77 8.17 -44.29
CA PRO A 20 36.02 8.67 -43.15
C PRO A 20 35.70 7.55 -42.13
N THR A 21 36.53 6.52 -42.04
CA THR A 21 36.15 5.25 -41.40
C THR A 21 36.42 5.28 -39.90
N ALA A 22 37.63 5.60 -39.44
CA ALA A 22 38.01 5.37 -38.05
C ALA A 22 37.28 6.25 -37.03
N TYR A 23 37.23 7.58 -37.22
CA TYR A 23 36.62 8.50 -36.26
C TYR A 23 35.09 8.37 -36.20
N CYS A 24 34.43 8.26 -37.36
CA CYS A 24 32.99 8.04 -37.41
C CYS A 24 32.59 6.65 -36.87
N ASN A 25 33.43 5.63 -37.06
CA ASN A 25 33.21 4.31 -36.47
C ASN A 25 33.40 4.34 -34.95
N SER A 26 34.41 5.05 -34.43
CA SER A 26 34.60 5.24 -32.98
C SER A 26 33.39 5.94 -32.35
N LEU A 27 32.93 7.06 -32.91
CA LEU A 27 31.74 7.78 -32.42
C LEU A 27 30.48 6.90 -32.43
N ARG A 28 30.31 6.07 -33.46
CA ARG A 28 29.19 5.11 -33.53
C ARG A 28 29.30 4.01 -32.48
N GLN A 29 30.51 3.51 -32.23
CA GLN A 29 30.76 2.52 -31.17
C GLN A 29 30.53 3.12 -29.79
N ASP A 30 31.04 4.31 -29.52
CA ASP A 30 30.87 5.02 -28.25
C ASP A 30 29.38 5.30 -27.95
N LEU A 31 28.64 5.77 -28.96
CA LEU A 31 27.20 6.00 -28.83
C LEU A 31 26.44 4.67 -28.63
N GLY A 32 26.83 3.62 -29.35
CA GLY A 32 26.27 2.28 -29.20
C GLY A 32 26.48 1.73 -27.79
N GLN A 33 27.69 1.87 -27.24
CA GLN A 33 28.04 1.48 -25.88
C GLN A 33 27.25 2.29 -24.85
N GLN A 34 27.18 3.61 -25.03
CA GLN A 34 26.42 4.49 -24.12
C GLN A 34 24.92 4.14 -24.10
N ILE A 35 24.33 3.78 -25.25
CA ILE A 35 22.94 3.33 -25.33
C ILE A 35 22.75 2.00 -24.59
N GLN A 36 23.66 1.04 -24.77
CA GLN A 36 23.64 -0.24 -24.07
C GLN A 36 23.77 -0.06 -22.55
N ASP A 37 24.69 0.78 -22.10
CA ASP A 37 24.92 1.06 -20.69
C ASP A 37 23.68 1.71 -20.05
N ASN A 38 23.07 2.69 -20.72
CA ASN A 38 21.83 3.31 -20.26
C ASN A 38 20.68 2.31 -20.18
N MET A 39 20.55 1.41 -21.16
CA MET A 39 19.55 0.35 -21.15
C MET A 39 19.76 -0.61 -19.97
N MET A 40 20.99 -1.08 -19.76
CA MET A 40 21.34 -1.97 -18.65
C MET A 40 21.11 -1.31 -17.28
N GLN A 41 21.44 -0.03 -17.14
CA GLN A 41 21.15 0.74 -15.93
C GLN A 41 19.64 0.84 -15.66
N ARG A 42 18.82 1.16 -16.67
CA ARG A 42 17.36 1.23 -16.54
C ARG A 42 16.76 -0.10 -16.14
N LEU A 43 17.16 -1.20 -16.80
CA LEU A 43 16.74 -2.56 -16.44
C LEU A 43 17.11 -2.88 -14.99
N GLY A 44 18.29 -2.46 -14.52
CA GLY A 44 18.70 -2.61 -13.13
C GLY A 44 17.80 -1.86 -12.14
N VAL A 45 17.38 -0.62 -12.47
CA VAL A 45 16.45 0.18 -11.64
C VAL A 45 15.06 -0.47 -11.62
N GLU A 46 14.54 -0.88 -12.77
CA GLU A 46 13.22 -1.52 -12.88
C GLU A 46 13.15 -2.85 -12.13
N GLN A 47 14.19 -3.68 -12.23
CA GLN A 47 14.27 -4.94 -11.47
C GLN A 47 14.29 -4.67 -9.96
N ARG A 48 15.02 -3.66 -9.49
CA ARG A 48 15.05 -3.28 -8.07
C ARG A 48 13.69 -2.76 -7.61
N ALA A 49 13.03 -1.93 -8.41
CA ALA A 49 11.68 -1.43 -8.12
C ALA A 49 10.66 -2.58 -8.08
N SER A 50 10.70 -3.50 -9.04
CA SER A 50 9.83 -4.69 -9.09
C SER A 50 10.03 -5.60 -7.88
N LYS A 51 11.29 -5.89 -7.51
CA LYS A 51 11.60 -6.65 -6.29
C LYS A 51 11.04 -5.97 -5.04
N ARG A 52 11.23 -4.65 -4.89
CA ARG A 52 10.69 -3.88 -3.76
C ARG A 52 9.16 -3.91 -3.71
N ALA A 53 8.50 -3.77 -4.86
CA ALA A 53 7.04 -3.82 -4.96
C ALA A 53 6.49 -5.18 -4.51
N LYS A 54 7.13 -6.28 -4.91
CA LYS A 54 6.76 -7.65 -4.47
C LYS A 54 6.87 -7.80 -2.95
N VAL A 55 7.96 -7.32 -2.34
CA VAL A 55 8.15 -7.37 -0.88
C VAL A 55 7.10 -6.57 -0.14
N TYR A 56 6.75 -5.38 -0.65
CA TYR A 56 5.71 -4.54 -0.07
C TYR A 56 4.34 -5.22 -0.15
N ASP A 57 3.99 -5.81 -1.30
CA ASP A 57 2.72 -6.51 -1.47
C ASP A 57 2.61 -7.74 -0.55
N GLN A 58 3.67 -8.53 -0.43
CA GLN A 58 3.73 -9.65 0.52
C GLN A 58 3.48 -9.18 1.95
N SER A 59 4.17 -8.12 2.38
CA SER A 59 4.03 -7.56 3.72
C SER A 59 2.62 -7.02 3.99
N ALA A 60 2.02 -6.33 3.01
CA ALA A 60 0.65 -5.84 3.11
C ALA A 60 -0.36 -7.00 3.17
N ASN A 61 -0.14 -8.07 2.41
CA ASN A 61 -1.01 -9.25 2.41
C ASN A 61 -0.99 -10.00 3.76
N LEU A 62 0.17 -10.10 4.40
CA LEU A 62 0.28 -10.65 5.75
C LEU A 62 -0.52 -9.81 6.75
N LEU A 63 -0.38 -8.48 6.70
CA LEU A 63 -1.11 -7.56 7.57
C LEU A 63 -2.64 -7.69 7.37
N ARG A 64 -3.11 -7.79 6.12
CA ARG A 64 -4.54 -7.99 5.82
C ARG A 64 -5.06 -9.31 6.38
N LYS A 65 -4.28 -10.38 6.31
CA LYS A 65 -4.65 -11.69 6.87
C LYS A 65 -4.79 -11.61 8.40
N GLU A 66 -3.79 -11.04 9.07
CA GLU A 66 -3.81 -10.86 10.53
C GLU A 66 -4.97 -9.96 10.98
N TYR A 67 -5.19 -8.83 10.30
CA TYR A 67 -6.31 -7.94 10.55
C TYR A 67 -7.66 -8.68 10.48
N ARG A 68 -7.90 -9.43 9.40
CA ARG A 68 -9.15 -10.21 9.24
C ARG A 68 -9.30 -11.27 10.33
N LYS A 69 -8.23 -12.02 10.61
CA LYS A 69 -8.22 -13.09 11.60
C LYS A 69 -8.53 -12.56 13.00
N ARG A 70 -7.86 -11.48 13.41
CA ARG A 70 -7.99 -10.92 14.76
C ARG A 70 -9.38 -10.34 15.00
N LEU A 71 -9.93 -9.59 14.03
CA LEU A 71 -11.28 -9.06 14.13
C LEU A 71 -12.35 -10.16 14.15
N LEU A 72 -12.19 -11.20 13.32
CA LEU A 72 -13.11 -12.34 13.32
C LEU A 72 -13.07 -13.09 14.66
N GLN A 73 -11.88 -13.28 15.23
CA GLN A 73 -11.72 -13.90 16.54
C GLN A 73 -12.42 -13.08 17.64
N LEU A 74 -12.22 -11.76 17.65
CA LEU A 74 -12.87 -10.86 18.61
C LEU A 74 -14.40 -10.90 18.49
N TYR A 75 -14.90 -10.92 17.25
CA TYR A 75 -16.34 -11.05 16.99
C TYR A 75 -16.89 -12.37 17.52
N ARG A 76 -16.23 -13.50 17.23
CA ARG A 76 -16.65 -14.83 17.70
C ARG A 76 -16.70 -14.95 19.22
N GLN A 77 -15.79 -14.28 19.93
CA GLN A 77 -15.76 -14.30 21.39
C GLN A 77 -17.03 -13.69 22.04
N HIS A 78 -17.65 -12.72 21.37
CA HIS A 78 -18.81 -11.99 21.90
C HIS A 78 -20.10 -12.36 21.19
N SER A 79 -20.01 -12.97 20.01
CA SER A 79 -21.18 -13.47 19.30
C SER A 79 -21.61 -14.81 19.88
N ALA A 80 -22.92 -15.00 20.05
CA ALA A 80 -23.49 -16.32 20.34
C ALA A 80 -23.20 -17.36 19.23
N THR A 81 -22.68 -16.94 18.08
CA THR A 81 -22.38 -17.79 16.93
C THR A 81 -20.87 -18.01 16.76
N GLU A 82 -20.32 -19.02 17.43
CA GLU A 82 -18.92 -19.44 17.24
C GLU A 82 -18.59 -19.81 15.77
N VAL A 83 -19.62 -20.10 14.97
CA VAL A 83 -19.52 -20.57 13.58
C VAL A 83 -19.31 -19.44 12.56
N ALA A 84 -19.25 -18.17 12.97
CA ALA A 84 -19.12 -17.05 12.04
C ALA A 84 -17.91 -17.22 11.10
N LYS A 85 -18.15 -17.47 9.80
CA LYS A 85 -17.08 -17.74 8.81
C LYS A 85 -16.32 -16.47 8.39
N ALA A 86 -16.94 -15.30 8.50
CA ALA A 86 -16.38 -14.03 8.09
C ALA A 86 -16.85 -12.90 8.99
N PHE A 87 -16.04 -11.85 9.08
CA PHE A 87 -16.35 -10.67 9.89
C PHE A 87 -17.42 -9.80 9.18
N PRO A 88 -18.51 -9.42 9.85
CA PRO A 88 -19.67 -8.80 9.19
C PRO A 88 -19.50 -7.28 9.01
N TYR A 89 -18.52 -6.86 8.22
CA TYR A 89 -18.22 -5.43 7.98
C TYR A 89 -19.46 -4.61 7.56
N ARG A 90 -20.29 -5.15 6.67
CA ARG A 90 -21.48 -4.47 6.17
C ARG A 90 -22.54 -4.29 7.25
N LYS A 91 -22.86 -5.35 8.01
CA LYS A 91 -23.85 -5.27 9.09
C LYS A 91 -23.43 -4.27 10.17
N LEU A 92 -22.15 -4.27 10.54
CA LEU A 92 -21.61 -3.34 11.53
C LEU A 92 -21.66 -1.89 11.05
N ARG A 93 -21.36 -1.64 9.77
CA ARG A 93 -21.45 -0.30 9.19
C ARG A 93 -22.89 0.18 9.06
N ASP A 94 -23.79 -0.71 8.66
CA ASP A 94 -25.19 -0.38 8.42
C ASP A 94 -26.01 -0.40 9.73
N GLY A 95 -25.38 -0.66 10.89
CA GLY A 95 -26.03 -0.69 12.21
C GLY A 95 -27.00 -1.86 12.44
N THR A 96 -26.94 -2.88 11.58
CA THR A 96 -27.84 -4.06 11.58
C THR A 96 -27.16 -5.31 12.14
N ALA A 97 -26.00 -5.14 12.78
CA ALA A 97 -25.31 -6.24 13.43
C ALA A 97 -25.91 -6.53 14.80
N ASP A 98 -25.91 -7.81 15.17
CA ASP A 98 -26.36 -8.27 16.49
C ASP A 98 -25.43 -7.81 17.64
N LEU A 99 -24.28 -7.21 17.29
CA LEU A 99 -23.27 -6.69 18.22
C LEU A 99 -22.88 -5.27 17.83
N VAL A 100 -22.73 -4.41 18.83
CA VAL A 100 -22.21 -3.05 18.72
C VAL A 100 -20.72 -3.06 19.02
N MET A 101 -19.94 -2.30 18.27
CA MET A 101 -18.50 -2.20 18.46
C MET A 101 -18.14 -0.99 19.30
N ARG A 102 -17.47 -1.21 20.45
CA ARG A 102 -17.03 -0.17 21.37
C ARG A 102 -15.53 0.08 21.23
N GLY A 103 -15.13 1.34 21.47
CA GLY A 103 -13.72 1.73 21.52
C GLY A 103 -12.98 1.64 20.18
N TRP A 104 -13.73 1.62 19.07
CA TRP A 104 -13.16 1.71 17.74
C TRP A 104 -12.36 3.02 17.60
N SER A 105 -11.19 2.92 16.98
CA SER A 105 -10.30 4.06 16.77
C SER A 105 -11.02 5.22 16.07
N ARG A 106 -11.10 6.37 16.74
CA ARG A 106 -11.76 7.58 16.23
C ARG A 106 -11.20 7.96 14.86
N GLY A 107 -12.10 8.24 13.91
CA GLY A 107 -11.75 8.68 12.55
C GLY A 107 -11.34 7.55 11.58
N ILE A 108 -11.30 6.28 12.01
CA ILE A 108 -11.05 5.16 11.11
C ILE A 108 -12.38 4.54 10.68
N PRO A 109 -12.73 4.53 9.38
CA PRO A 109 -13.97 3.91 8.93
C PRO A 109 -13.90 2.39 9.02
N ILE A 110 -15.03 1.75 9.31
CA ILE A 110 -15.18 0.29 9.29
C ILE A 110 -15.25 -0.14 7.83
N LYS A 111 -14.14 -0.69 7.32
CA LYS A 111 -13.99 -1.13 5.92
C LYS A 111 -13.34 -2.51 5.85
N HIS A 112 -13.53 -3.17 4.72
CA HIS A 112 -12.87 -4.42 4.43
C HIS A 112 -11.33 -4.22 4.31
N ALA A 113 -10.55 -5.25 4.65
CA ALA A 113 -9.08 -5.16 4.68
C ALA A 113 -8.45 -4.83 3.31
N SER A 114 -9.15 -5.07 2.19
CA SER A 114 -8.68 -4.65 0.86
C SER A 114 -8.76 -3.14 0.64
N GLU A 115 -9.71 -2.48 1.29
CA GLU A 115 -10.01 -1.05 1.15
C GLU A 115 -9.36 -0.21 2.27
N GLN A 116 -8.82 -0.88 3.29
CA GLN A 116 -8.20 -0.22 4.43
C GLN A 116 -6.70 0.00 4.20
N SER A 117 -6.22 1.18 4.57
CA SER A 117 -4.79 1.50 4.50
C SER A 117 -3.98 0.67 5.50
N THR A 118 -2.72 0.40 5.17
CA THR A 118 -1.80 -0.37 6.04
C THR A 118 -1.59 0.32 7.40
N SER A 119 -1.55 1.65 7.44
CA SER A 119 -1.45 2.43 8.68
C SER A 119 -2.69 2.28 9.56
N CYS A 120 -3.88 2.37 8.96
CA CYS A 120 -5.14 2.18 9.69
C CYS A 120 -5.25 0.75 10.25
N MET A 121 -4.93 -0.27 9.46
CA MET A 121 -4.94 -1.67 9.93
C MET A 121 -4.00 -1.89 11.12
N LYS A 122 -2.78 -1.33 11.09
CA LYS A 122 -1.85 -1.40 12.23
C LYS A 122 -2.40 -0.72 13.48
N THR A 123 -3.04 0.43 13.32
CA THR A 123 -3.64 1.19 14.42
C THR A 123 -4.77 0.41 15.09
N VAL A 124 -5.67 -0.16 14.29
CA VAL A 124 -6.75 -1.02 14.79
C VAL A 124 -6.18 -2.25 15.47
N LEU A 125 -5.23 -2.96 14.86
CA LEU A 125 -4.61 -4.14 15.47
C LEU A 125 -3.95 -3.84 16.82
N ARG A 126 -3.27 -2.70 16.94
CA ARG A 126 -2.71 -2.25 18.22
C ARG A 126 -3.81 -2.01 19.25
N ALA A 127 -4.89 -1.31 18.88
CA ALA A 127 -6.02 -1.08 19.76
C ALA A 127 -6.72 -2.39 20.18
N VAL A 128 -6.81 -3.39 19.29
CA VAL A 128 -7.33 -4.73 19.64
C VAL A 128 -6.40 -5.42 20.65
N ASN A 129 -5.08 -5.34 20.47
CA ASN A 129 -4.11 -5.97 21.38
C ASN A 129 -4.06 -5.28 22.75
N GLU A 130 -4.33 -3.99 22.80
CA GLU A 130 -4.47 -3.21 24.04
C GLU A 130 -5.86 -3.38 24.69
N ASN A 131 -6.70 -4.30 24.18
CA ASN A 131 -8.08 -4.53 24.62
C ASN A 131 -8.95 -3.25 24.62
N LYS A 132 -8.62 -2.27 23.78
CA LYS A 132 -9.40 -1.02 23.64
C LYS A 132 -10.61 -1.18 22.72
N ILE A 133 -10.64 -2.25 21.92
CA ILE A 133 -11.77 -2.56 21.04
C ILE A 133 -12.47 -3.81 21.57
N SER A 134 -13.78 -3.70 21.77
CA SER A 134 -14.64 -4.81 22.19
C SER A 134 -15.96 -4.80 21.42
N PHE A 135 -16.65 -5.94 21.42
CA PHE A 135 -18.03 -6.03 20.97
C PHE A 135 -18.92 -6.18 22.19
N VAL A 136 -20.06 -5.52 22.17
CA VAL A 136 -21.07 -5.56 23.23
C VAL A 136 -22.43 -5.79 22.61
N LEU A 137 -23.35 -6.41 23.36
CA LEU A 137 -24.73 -6.53 22.92
C LEU A 137 -25.35 -5.13 22.84
N PRO A 138 -26.29 -4.88 21.91
CA PRO A 138 -26.98 -3.59 21.81
C PRO A 138 -27.60 -3.13 23.12
N GLU A 139 -28.16 -4.05 23.92
CA GLU A 139 -28.74 -3.74 25.24
C GLU A 139 -27.70 -3.23 26.23
N GLU A 140 -26.52 -3.87 26.30
CA GLU A 140 -25.39 -3.44 27.14
C GLU A 140 -24.74 -2.14 26.66
N ALA A 141 -24.92 -1.79 25.38
CA ALA A 141 -24.44 -0.53 24.83
C ALA A 141 -25.33 0.67 25.23
N MET A 142 -26.60 0.42 25.58
CA MET A 142 -27.54 1.45 26.04
C MET A 142 -27.43 1.75 27.53
N GLU A 143 -26.75 0.90 28.31
CA GLU A 143 -26.33 1.23 29.67
C GLU A 143 -25.14 2.21 29.62
N GLU A 144 -25.43 3.48 29.34
CA GLU A 144 -24.64 4.55 29.95
C GLU A 144 -24.87 4.52 31.46
N PRO A 145 -23.85 4.85 32.30
CA PRO A 145 -24.00 4.82 33.74
C PRO A 145 -25.02 5.87 34.19
N SER A 146 -26.29 5.47 34.29
CA SER A 146 -27.25 6.07 35.20
C SER A 146 -26.91 5.65 36.63
N ASN A 147 -25.74 6.08 37.10
CA ASN A 147 -25.47 6.31 38.51
C ASN A 147 -25.08 7.79 38.62
N LEU A 148 -25.61 8.65 39.47
CA LEU A 148 -26.74 8.71 40.41
C LEU A 148 -26.59 10.17 40.90
N VAL A 149 -27.57 11.03 40.61
CA VAL A 149 -28.38 11.74 41.62
C VAL A 149 -27.73 13.01 42.20
N ALA A 150 -28.59 14.02 42.31
CA ALA A 150 -28.42 15.29 42.99
C ALA A 150 -28.02 15.15 44.48
N GLU A 151 -27.99 16.29 45.19
CA GLU A 151 -27.57 16.53 46.59
C GLU A 151 -26.08 16.94 46.65
N HIS A 152 -25.69 18.16 47.05
CA HIS A 152 -26.32 19.19 47.89
C HIS A 152 -25.82 20.59 47.51
#